data_AF-A0A4P1QUB6-F1
#
_entry.id   AF-A0A4P1QUB6-F1
#
_cell.length_a   1.000
_cell.length_b   1.000
_cell.length_c   1.000
_cell.angle_alpha   90.00
_cell.angle_beta   90.00
_cell.angle_gamma   90.00
#
_symmetry.space_group_name_H-M   'P 1'
#
loop_
_entity.id
_entity.type
_entity.pdbx_description
1 polymer ?
#
loop_
_entity_poly.entity_id
_entity_poly.type
_entity_poly.pdbx_seq_one_letter_code
_entity_poly.pdbx_strand_id
1 'polypeptide(L)'
;MMMMTMEGMMDNNVLDDVIRRLLEGKGAKQVQLSESEIRQLCVNARQIFLSNPILLDLSAPIRVCGDIHGQYQDLLRVFEYGGYPPAANYLFLGDYVDRGKQSLETICLLLAYKIRYPDKIHLLRGNHEDAKINRIYGFYDECKRRFNVRLWKIFTDCFNCLPVAALIDGKILCMHGGLSPELQNLNQIKEIQRPTEIPDNGLLCDLLWSDPDSSIDGWADSDRGVSCNFGSDAVTEFLDKNDLDLICRGHQVVEDGYEFFAKRRLVTIFSAPNYGGEFDNAGALLSVDESLVCSFEILKPIDRGSSSKMNLKKYQDLLRVFEYGGYPPAANYLFLGDYVDRGKQSLETICLLLAYKIRYPDKIHLLRGNHEDAKINRIYGFYDECKRRFNVRLWKIFTDCFNCLPVAALIDGKILCMHGGLSPELQNLNQIKEIQRPTEIPDNGLLCDLLWSDPDSSIDGWADSDRGVSCNFGSDAVTEFLDKNDLDLICRGHQVVEDGYEFFAKRRLVTIFSAPNYGGEFDNAGALLSVDESLVCSFEILKPIDRGSSSKMNLKKPPKLGKV
;
A
#
# COMPACT_ATOMS: atom_id res chain seq x y z
N MET A 1 7.54 -41.76 -8.69
CA MET A 1 8.52 -41.30 -7.69
C MET A 1 9.91 -41.71 -8.17
N MET A 2 10.50 -40.90 -9.05
CA MET A 2 11.82 -41.19 -9.63
C MET A 2 12.86 -40.47 -8.75
N MET A 3 13.77 -41.24 -8.14
CA MET A 3 14.87 -40.70 -7.35
C MET A 3 15.73 -39.82 -8.25
N MET A 4 15.66 -38.49 -8.06
CA MET A 4 16.56 -37.53 -8.69
C MET A 4 17.93 -37.59 -8.01
N THR A 5 18.98 -37.69 -8.81
CA THR A 5 20.38 -37.70 -8.38
C THR A 5 20.79 -36.35 -7.77
N MET A 6 21.33 -36.36 -6.55
CA MET A 6 21.69 -35.22 -5.69
C MET A 6 22.88 -34.35 -6.18
N GLU A 7 23.27 -34.39 -7.45
CA GLU A 7 24.40 -33.59 -7.96
C GLU A 7 23.93 -32.20 -8.41
N GLY A 8 24.23 -31.16 -7.61
CA GLY A 8 24.19 -29.76 -8.06
C GLY A 8 23.26 -28.81 -7.29
N MET A 9 22.57 -29.28 -6.25
CA MET A 9 21.82 -28.38 -5.36
C MET A 9 22.79 -27.49 -4.59
N MET A 10 22.54 -26.18 -4.64
CA MET A 10 23.30 -25.21 -3.84
C MET A 10 23.10 -25.52 -2.35
N ASP A 11 24.20 -25.61 -1.59
CA ASP A 11 24.14 -25.84 -0.15
C ASP A 11 23.36 -24.71 0.53
N ASN A 12 22.43 -25.06 1.42
CA ASN A 12 21.55 -24.09 2.07
C ASN A 12 22.33 -23.06 2.90
N ASN A 13 23.46 -23.43 3.53
CA ASN A 13 24.25 -22.46 4.29
C ASN A 13 24.94 -21.46 3.37
N VAL A 14 25.39 -21.91 2.20
CA VAL A 14 25.96 -21.03 1.17
C VAL A 14 24.88 -20.09 0.63
N LEU A 15 23.67 -20.62 0.36
CA LEU A 15 22.54 -19.83 -0.10
C LEU A 15 22.11 -18.77 0.94
N ASP A 16 21.96 -19.16 2.20
CA ASP A 16 21.59 -18.25 3.29
C ASP A 16 22.68 -17.17 3.51
N ASP A 17 23.96 -17.51 3.38
CA ASP A 17 25.05 -16.51 3.43
C ASP A 17 25.04 -15.54 2.25
N VAL A 18 24.76 -16.04 1.03
CA VAL A 18 24.58 -15.19 -0.16
C VAL A 18 23.42 -14.20 0.05
N ILE A 19 22.27 -14.67 0.53
CA ILE A 19 21.11 -13.82 0.85
C ILE A 19 21.51 -12.77 1.91
N ARG A 20 22.14 -13.19 3.01
CA ARG A 20 22.59 -12.28 4.06
C ARG A 20 23.51 -11.18 3.53
N ARG A 21 24.54 -11.55 2.73
CA ARG A 21 25.47 -10.58 2.11
C ARG A 21 24.76 -9.60 1.18
N LEU A 22 23.77 -10.08 0.41
CA LEU A 22 22.96 -9.22 -0.43
C LEU A 22 22.16 -8.23 0.43
N LEU A 23 21.42 -8.70 1.42
CA LEU A 23 20.60 -7.84 2.29
C LEU A 23 21.40 -6.80 3.09
N GLU A 24 22.64 -7.09 3.44
CA GLU A 24 23.56 -6.12 4.09
C GLU A 24 24.11 -5.05 3.12
N GLY A 25 23.96 -5.26 1.81
CA GLY A 25 24.40 -4.35 0.75
C GLY A 25 23.62 -3.04 0.74
N LYS A 26 24.23 -1.96 1.26
CA LYS A 26 23.62 -0.62 1.32
C LYS A 26 24.29 0.40 0.39
N GLY A 27 23.47 1.27 -0.18
CA GLY A 27 23.87 2.33 -1.10
C GLY A 27 24.46 1.78 -2.41
N ALA A 28 25.34 2.55 -3.03
CA ALA A 28 25.97 2.20 -4.31
C ALA A 28 27.13 1.18 -4.18
N LYS A 29 27.28 0.52 -3.03
CA LYS A 29 28.36 -0.46 -2.83
C LYS A 29 27.99 -1.80 -3.46
N GLN A 30 28.91 -2.35 -4.24
CA GLN A 30 28.78 -3.68 -4.82
C GLN A 30 28.87 -4.75 -3.73
N VAL A 31 27.98 -5.73 -3.82
CA VAL A 31 28.03 -6.92 -2.95
C VAL A 31 29.03 -7.90 -3.57
N GLN A 32 29.92 -8.44 -2.73
CA GLN A 32 30.95 -9.36 -3.16
C GLN A 32 30.39 -10.78 -3.22
N LEU A 33 30.01 -11.22 -4.42
CA LEU A 33 29.68 -12.61 -4.76
C LEU A 33 30.75 -13.17 -5.70
N SER A 34 31.11 -14.44 -5.51
CA SER A 34 32.00 -15.14 -6.42
C SER A 34 31.27 -15.58 -7.70
N GLU A 35 32.00 -15.73 -8.80
CA GLU A 35 31.45 -16.25 -10.06
C GLU A 35 30.81 -17.64 -9.88
N SER A 36 31.38 -18.48 -9.00
CA SER A 36 30.86 -19.81 -8.69
C SER A 36 29.49 -19.74 -8.01
N GLU A 37 29.31 -18.82 -7.06
CA GLU A 37 28.02 -18.62 -6.36
C GLU A 37 26.96 -18.14 -7.36
N ILE A 38 27.27 -17.14 -8.18
CA ILE A 38 26.32 -16.62 -9.19
C ILE A 38 25.95 -17.71 -10.20
N ARG A 39 26.93 -18.50 -10.67
CA ARG A 39 26.67 -19.63 -11.56
C ARG A 39 25.76 -20.67 -10.90
N GLN A 40 25.96 -20.98 -9.62
CA GLN A 40 25.10 -21.91 -8.88
C GLN A 40 23.67 -21.38 -8.77
N LEU A 41 23.49 -20.09 -8.49
CA LEU A 41 22.16 -19.45 -8.49
C LEU A 41 21.44 -19.66 -9.83
N CYS A 42 22.09 -19.34 -10.95
CA CYS A 42 21.48 -19.49 -12.28
C CYS A 42 21.13 -20.95 -12.59
N VAL A 43 22.03 -21.90 -12.30
CA VAL A 43 21.81 -23.33 -12.58
C VAL A 43 20.66 -23.90 -11.75
N ASN A 44 20.59 -23.57 -10.46
CA ASN A 44 19.55 -24.05 -9.55
C ASN A 44 18.20 -23.41 -9.88
N ALA A 45 18.15 -22.09 -10.07
CA ALA A 45 16.91 -21.39 -10.42
C ALA A 45 16.36 -21.86 -11.77
N ARG A 46 17.22 -22.10 -12.77
CA ARG A 46 16.84 -22.67 -14.06
C ARG A 46 16.10 -24.01 -13.92
N GLN A 47 16.57 -24.91 -13.04
CA GLN A 47 15.90 -26.18 -12.80
C GLN A 47 14.50 -25.98 -12.23
N ILE A 48 14.35 -25.05 -11.27
CA ILE A 48 13.05 -24.72 -10.65
C ILE A 48 12.10 -24.10 -11.68
N PHE A 49 12.59 -23.20 -12.55
CA PHE A 49 11.73 -22.61 -13.58
C PHE A 49 11.23 -23.64 -14.58
N LEU A 50 12.07 -24.61 -14.98
CA LEU A 50 11.68 -25.69 -15.89
C LEU A 50 10.75 -26.72 -15.23
N SER A 51 10.81 -26.91 -13.91
CA SER A 51 9.85 -27.77 -13.20
C SER A 51 8.48 -27.13 -13.04
N ASN A 52 8.42 -25.79 -12.95
CA ASN A 52 7.18 -25.04 -12.87
C ASN A 52 6.55 -24.89 -14.27
N PRO A 53 5.22 -24.75 -14.40
CA PRO A 53 4.57 -24.46 -15.67
C PRO A 53 4.97 -23.08 -16.20
N ILE A 54 4.84 -22.85 -17.51
CA ILE A 54 5.16 -21.55 -18.13
C ILE A 54 4.09 -20.49 -17.86
N LEU A 55 2.84 -20.92 -17.70
CA LEU A 55 1.76 -20.16 -17.08
C LEU A 55 1.63 -20.64 -15.64
N LEU A 56 2.04 -19.81 -14.69
CA LEU A 56 1.95 -20.13 -13.26
C LEU A 56 0.50 -20.07 -12.80
N ASP A 57 0.14 -20.95 -11.86
CA ASP A 57 -1.15 -20.94 -11.17
C ASP A 57 -0.87 -20.65 -9.69
N LEU A 58 -1.32 -19.50 -9.21
CA LEU A 58 -0.94 -18.89 -7.93
C LEU A 58 -2.19 -18.56 -7.11
N SER A 59 -2.04 -18.49 -5.79
CA SER A 59 -3.12 -18.08 -4.90
C SER A 59 -2.77 -16.85 -4.08
N ALA A 60 -3.77 -16.04 -3.80
CA ALA A 60 -3.69 -14.97 -2.83
C ALA A 60 -3.60 -15.54 -1.39
N PRO A 61 -3.06 -14.79 -0.41
CA PRO A 61 -2.57 -13.41 -0.53
C PRO A 61 -1.21 -13.35 -1.25
N ILE A 62 -1.03 -12.39 -2.15
CA ILE A 62 0.20 -12.23 -2.92
C ILE A 62 0.48 -10.76 -3.24
N ARG A 63 1.76 -10.40 -3.26
CA ARG A 63 2.22 -9.08 -3.69
C ARG A 63 2.78 -9.14 -5.11
N VAL A 64 2.44 -8.18 -5.95
CA VAL A 64 2.86 -8.09 -7.35
C VAL A 64 3.73 -6.86 -7.55
N CYS A 65 4.96 -7.09 -8.04
CA CYS A 65 5.94 -6.06 -8.36
C CYS A 65 6.13 -5.96 -9.88
N GLY A 66 6.17 -4.74 -10.39
CA GLY A 66 6.58 -4.45 -11.76
C GLY A 66 8.11 -4.40 -11.91
N ASP A 67 8.53 -3.54 -12.83
CA ASP A 67 9.91 -3.38 -13.26
C ASP A 67 10.81 -2.87 -12.13
N ILE A 68 12.06 -3.36 -12.11
CA ILE A 68 13.08 -2.98 -11.12
C ILE A 68 14.33 -2.40 -11.77
N HIS A 69 14.71 -2.90 -12.96
CA HIS A 69 15.82 -2.40 -13.78
C HIS A 69 17.10 -2.09 -13.00
N GLY A 70 17.58 -3.05 -12.21
CA GLY A 70 18.83 -2.90 -11.46
C GLY A 70 18.83 -1.80 -10.39
N GLN A 71 17.67 -1.26 -10.00
CA GLN A 71 17.52 -0.35 -8.85
C GLN A 71 17.53 -1.13 -7.54
N TYR A 72 18.66 -1.76 -7.25
CA TYR A 72 18.82 -2.71 -6.15
C TYR A 72 18.36 -2.19 -4.78
N GLN A 73 18.64 -0.91 -4.48
CA GLN A 73 18.24 -0.31 -3.21
C GLN A 73 16.71 -0.13 -3.12
N ASP A 74 16.05 0.13 -4.24
CA ASP A 74 14.58 0.20 -4.27
C ASP A 74 13.95 -1.19 -4.20
N LEU A 75 14.59 -2.23 -4.75
CA LEU A 75 14.18 -3.62 -4.48
C LEU A 75 14.24 -3.96 -2.99
N LEU A 76 15.29 -3.54 -2.27
CA LEU A 76 15.34 -3.73 -0.82
C LEU A 76 14.19 -3.00 -0.13
N ARG A 77 13.85 -1.78 -0.56
CA ARG A 77 12.68 -1.05 -0.05
C ARG A 77 11.37 -1.78 -0.33
N VAL A 78 11.19 -2.37 -1.51
CA VAL A 78 10.01 -3.19 -1.81
C VAL A 78 9.84 -4.28 -0.76
N PHE A 79 10.91 -4.98 -0.38
CA PHE A 79 10.86 -5.98 0.70
C PHE A 79 10.73 -5.39 2.11
N GLU A 80 11.24 -4.19 2.39
CA GLU A 80 11.01 -3.51 3.67
C GLU A 80 9.53 -3.14 3.85
N TYR A 81 8.86 -2.69 2.79
CA TYR A 81 7.46 -2.29 2.79
C TYR A 81 6.52 -3.51 2.81
N GLY A 82 6.70 -4.41 1.84
CA GLY A 82 5.89 -5.62 1.68
C GLY A 82 6.31 -6.79 2.58
N GLY A 83 7.37 -6.66 3.37
CA GLY A 83 7.87 -7.75 4.21
C GLY A 83 8.76 -8.74 3.46
N TYR A 84 9.84 -9.16 4.10
CA TYR A 84 10.83 -10.06 3.50
C TYR A 84 10.30 -11.50 3.36
N PRO A 85 10.66 -12.22 2.29
CA PRO A 85 10.38 -13.65 2.17
C PRO A 85 10.99 -14.44 3.34
N PRO A 86 10.26 -15.41 3.93
CA PRO A 86 9.00 -15.99 3.45
C PRO A 86 7.74 -15.39 4.09
N ALA A 87 7.83 -14.24 4.77
CA ALA A 87 6.67 -13.62 5.45
C ALA A 87 5.58 -13.14 4.46
N ALA A 88 5.91 -13.06 3.18
CA ALA A 88 5.04 -12.63 2.10
C ALA A 88 5.28 -13.45 0.83
N ASN A 89 4.21 -13.66 0.05
CA ASN A 89 4.29 -14.23 -1.29
C ASN A 89 4.49 -13.09 -2.29
N TYR A 90 5.36 -13.29 -3.29
CA TYR A 90 5.64 -12.30 -4.32
C TYR A 90 5.58 -12.88 -5.72
N LEU A 91 4.99 -12.11 -6.63
CA LEU A 91 5.10 -12.24 -8.07
C LEU A 91 5.81 -11.00 -8.62
N PHE A 92 6.91 -11.18 -9.35
CA PHE A 92 7.54 -10.10 -10.10
C PHE A 92 7.24 -10.27 -11.59
N LEU A 93 6.92 -9.16 -12.26
CA LEU A 93 6.42 -9.15 -13.64
C LEU A 93 7.52 -9.12 -14.70
N GLY A 94 8.80 -9.05 -14.34
CA GLY A 94 9.92 -8.99 -15.30
C GLY A 94 10.77 -7.73 -15.16
N ASP A 95 11.69 -7.55 -16.08
CA ASP A 95 12.56 -6.36 -16.21
C ASP A 95 13.37 -6.07 -14.94
N TYR A 96 14.16 -7.08 -14.57
CA TYR A 96 15.02 -7.06 -13.39
C TYR A 96 16.34 -6.35 -13.64
N VAL A 97 16.83 -6.44 -14.87
CA VAL A 97 18.17 -6.01 -15.29
C VAL A 97 18.11 -4.80 -16.22
N ASP A 98 19.30 -4.33 -16.61
CA ASP A 98 19.54 -3.17 -17.48
C ASP A 98 19.18 -1.82 -16.84
N ARG A 99 19.68 -0.75 -17.48
CA ARG A 99 19.46 0.68 -17.20
C ARG A 99 19.93 1.17 -15.81
N GLY A 100 19.58 0.49 -14.73
CA GLY A 100 20.08 0.77 -13.39
C GLY A 100 21.51 0.28 -13.16
N LYS A 101 22.01 0.58 -11.96
CA LYS A 101 23.45 0.48 -11.64
C LYS A 101 23.88 -0.85 -11.04
N GLN A 102 22.94 -1.66 -10.56
CA GLN A 102 23.18 -2.86 -9.75
C GLN A 102 22.28 -4.01 -10.19
N SER A 103 22.29 -4.32 -11.50
CA SER A 103 21.47 -5.40 -12.06
C SER A 103 21.88 -6.76 -11.52
N LEU A 104 23.19 -6.99 -11.33
CA LEU A 104 23.70 -8.25 -10.78
C LEU A 104 23.19 -8.51 -9.36
N GLU A 105 23.26 -7.53 -8.45
CA GLU A 105 22.72 -7.67 -7.09
C GLU A 105 21.20 -7.93 -7.11
N THR A 106 20.48 -7.18 -7.96
CA THR A 106 19.02 -7.29 -8.11
C THR A 106 18.63 -8.71 -8.51
N ILE A 107 19.16 -9.21 -9.63
CA ILE A 107 18.79 -10.54 -10.11
C ILE A 107 19.33 -11.66 -9.20
N CYS A 108 20.53 -11.50 -8.61
CA CYS A 108 21.06 -12.51 -7.69
C CYS A 108 20.20 -12.66 -6.43
N LEU A 109 19.68 -11.56 -5.88
CA LEU A 109 18.78 -11.62 -4.72
C LEU A 109 17.46 -12.31 -5.07
N LEU A 110 16.85 -11.97 -6.20
CA LEU A 110 15.61 -12.60 -6.67
C LEU A 110 15.80 -14.11 -6.94
N LEU A 111 16.89 -14.51 -7.60
CA LEU A 111 17.20 -15.93 -7.83
C LEU A 111 17.49 -16.67 -6.52
N ALA A 112 18.25 -16.06 -5.60
CA ALA A 112 18.53 -16.67 -4.30
C ALA A 112 17.25 -16.89 -3.49
N TYR A 113 16.34 -15.92 -3.47
CA TYR A 113 15.03 -16.06 -2.86
C TYR A 113 14.15 -17.09 -3.56
N LYS A 114 14.19 -17.16 -4.89
CA LYS A 114 13.48 -18.20 -5.65
C LYS A 114 13.94 -19.61 -5.28
N ILE A 115 15.25 -19.81 -5.12
CA ILE A 115 15.81 -21.11 -4.72
C ILE A 115 15.43 -21.43 -3.28
N ARG A 116 15.51 -20.43 -2.38
CA ARG A 116 15.27 -20.62 -0.95
C ARG A 116 13.79 -20.84 -0.61
N TYR A 117 12.90 -20.18 -1.35
CA TYR A 117 11.45 -20.18 -1.14
C TYR A 117 10.70 -20.31 -2.48
N PRO A 118 10.79 -21.48 -3.15
CA PRO A 118 10.25 -21.66 -4.50
C PRO A 118 8.74 -21.47 -4.61
N ASP A 119 8.00 -21.67 -3.52
CA ASP A 119 6.53 -21.52 -3.43
C ASP A 119 6.09 -20.14 -2.91
N LYS A 120 7.05 -19.23 -2.65
CA LYS A 120 6.80 -17.87 -2.15
C LYS A 120 7.26 -16.79 -3.09
N ILE A 121 8.17 -17.11 -4.00
CA ILE A 121 8.80 -16.16 -4.92
C ILE A 121 8.57 -16.65 -6.34
N HIS A 122 7.89 -15.84 -7.13
CA HIS A 122 7.52 -16.12 -8.51
C HIS A 122 8.08 -15.00 -9.39
N LEU A 123 8.79 -15.38 -10.45
CA LEU A 123 9.47 -14.44 -11.34
C LEU A 123 8.99 -14.73 -12.76
N LEU A 124 8.33 -13.75 -13.38
CA LEU A 124 8.00 -13.80 -14.79
C LEU A 124 9.16 -13.28 -15.63
N ARG A 125 9.07 -13.48 -16.94
CA ARG A 125 10.01 -12.93 -17.90
C ARG A 125 9.54 -11.55 -18.33
N GLY A 126 10.43 -10.56 -18.32
CA GLY A 126 10.25 -9.29 -19.03
C GLY A 126 11.00 -9.28 -20.36
N ASN A 127 10.88 -8.20 -21.12
CA ASN A 127 11.56 -8.08 -22.41
C ASN A 127 13.07 -7.81 -22.24
N HIS A 128 13.51 -7.30 -21.09
CA HIS A 128 14.94 -7.15 -20.76
C HIS A 128 15.61 -8.46 -20.33
N GLU A 129 14.85 -9.51 -20.02
CA GLU A 129 15.38 -10.88 -19.88
C GLU A 129 15.57 -11.57 -21.25
N ASP A 130 15.94 -10.79 -22.27
CA ASP A 130 16.33 -11.21 -23.61
C ASP A 130 17.79 -10.87 -23.92
N ALA A 131 18.50 -11.78 -24.60
CA ALA A 131 19.88 -11.55 -24.98
C ALA A 131 20.05 -10.39 -25.96
N LYS A 132 19.09 -10.12 -26.86
CA LYS A 132 19.20 -9.02 -27.83
C LYS A 132 19.10 -7.66 -27.13
N ILE A 133 18.24 -7.57 -26.11
CA ILE A 133 17.98 -6.34 -25.34
C ILE A 133 19.10 -6.08 -24.34
N ASN A 134 19.37 -7.02 -23.43
CA ASN A 134 20.32 -6.79 -22.35
C ASN A 134 21.80 -6.79 -22.78
N ARG A 135 22.05 -7.11 -24.06
CA ARG A 135 23.33 -6.86 -24.72
C ARG A 135 23.63 -5.37 -24.90
N ILE A 136 22.59 -4.55 -25.01
CA ILE A 136 22.63 -3.13 -25.38
C ILE A 136 22.36 -2.24 -24.17
N TYR A 137 21.41 -2.60 -23.31
CA TYR A 137 20.89 -1.71 -22.26
C TYR A 137 21.59 -1.82 -20.89
N GLY A 138 22.68 -2.59 -20.79
CA GLY A 138 23.69 -2.45 -19.73
C GLY A 138 24.11 -3.73 -19.02
N PHE A 139 23.26 -4.76 -18.95
CA PHE A 139 23.54 -5.96 -18.15
C PHE A 139 24.72 -6.77 -18.68
N TYR A 140 24.86 -6.90 -20.01
CA TYR A 140 26.03 -7.52 -20.61
C TYR A 140 27.32 -6.81 -20.19
N ASP A 141 27.33 -5.47 -20.27
CA ASP A 141 28.52 -4.69 -19.94
C ASP A 141 28.81 -4.74 -18.44
N GLU A 142 27.77 -4.81 -17.59
CA GLU A 142 27.93 -5.03 -16.16
C GLU A 142 28.58 -6.40 -15.87
N CYS A 143 28.06 -7.48 -16.47
CA CYS A 143 28.61 -8.82 -16.34
C CYS A 143 30.05 -8.90 -16.85
N LYS A 144 30.33 -8.37 -18.04
CA LYS A 144 31.65 -8.37 -18.66
C LYS A 144 32.66 -7.59 -17.83
N ARG A 145 32.27 -6.43 -17.28
CA ARG A 145 33.15 -5.57 -16.48
C ARG A 145 33.46 -6.16 -15.11
N ARG A 146 32.48 -6.76 -14.44
CA ARG A 146 32.64 -7.28 -13.07
C ARG A 146 33.15 -8.72 -13.03
N PHE A 147 32.84 -9.50 -14.05
CA PHE A 147 33.20 -10.91 -14.17
C PHE A 147 33.70 -11.19 -15.58
N ASN A 148 32.86 -11.80 -16.43
CA ASN A 148 33.22 -12.17 -17.80
C ASN A 148 31.96 -12.39 -18.65
N VAL A 149 32.16 -12.53 -19.97
CA VAL A 149 31.09 -12.77 -20.95
C VAL A 149 30.43 -14.15 -20.77
N ARG A 150 31.16 -15.14 -20.23
CA ARG A 150 30.60 -16.47 -19.99
C ARG A 150 29.51 -16.42 -18.92
N LEU A 151 29.67 -15.59 -17.89
CA LEU A 151 28.65 -15.40 -16.86
C LEU A 151 27.35 -14.80 -17.43
N TRP A 152 27.45 -13.83 -18.33
CA TRP A 152 26.28 -13.28 -19.03
C TRP A 152 25.52 -14.36 -19.82
N LYS A 153 26.22 -15.25 -20.55
CA LYS A 153 25.58 -16.38 -21.24
C LYS A 153 24.85 -17.33 -20.28
N ILE A 154 25.41 -17.56 -19.09
CA ILE A 154 24.77 -18.37 -18.05
C ILE A 154 23.47 -17.72 -17.55
N PHE A 155 23.43 -16.39 -17.43
CA PHE A 155 22.18 -15.68 -17.15
C PHE A 155 21.19 -15.79 -18.31
N THR A 156 21.63 -15.65 -19.56
CA THR A 156 20.78 -15.86 -20.74
C THR A 156 20.12 -17.25 -20.73
N ASP A 157 20.89 -18.30 -20.45
CA ASP A 157 20.35 -19.67 -20.35
C ASP A 157 19.30 -19.82 -19.24
N CYS A 158 19.47 -19.07 -18.14
CA CYS A 158 18.50 -19.01 -17.04
C CYS A 158 17.24 -18.24 -17.44
N PHE A 159 17.39 -17.05 -18.04
CA PHE A 159 16.29 -16.20 -18.50
C PHE A 159 15.42 -16.86 -19.55
N ASN A 160 16.02 -17.63 -20.47
CA ASN A 160 15.31 -18.43 -21.47
C ASN A 160 14.37 -19.48 -20.86
N CYS A 161 14.46 -19.76 -19.56
CA CYS A 161 13.61 -20.70 -18.84
C CYS A 161 12.53 -20.04 -17.99
N LEU A 162 12.47 -18.70 -17.88
CA LEU A 162 11.47 -18.03 -17.05
C LEU A 162 10.03 -18.30 -17.54
N PRO A 163 9.06 -18.48 -16.63
CA PRO A 163 7.63 -18.38 -16.95
C PRO A 163 7.28 -17.03 -17.56
N VAL A 164 6.24 -16.95 -18.38
CA VAL A 164 5.89 -15.71 -19.12
C VAL A 164 4.60 -15.07 -18.64
N ALA A 165 3.78 -15.83 -17.92
CA ALA A 165 2.54 -15.33 -17.33
C ALA A 165 2.22 -16.07 -16.02
N ALA A 166 1.36 -15.47 -15.20
CA ALA A 166 0.77 -16.12 -14.03
C ALA A 166 -0.74 -15.85 -13.98
N LEU A 167 -1.48 -16.74 -13.36
CA LEU A 167 -2.90 -16.61 -13.08
C LEU A 167 -3.09 -16.69 -11.57
N ILE A 168 -3.61 -15.61 -10.95
CA ILE A 168 -3.89 -15.57 -9.50
C ILE A 168 -5.36 -15.91 -9.29
N ASP A 169 -5.60 -16.98 -8.53
CA ASP A 169 -6.91 -17.58 -8.18
C ASP A 169 -7.89 -17.67 -9.36
N GLY A 170 -7.37 -17.97 -10.55
CA GLY A 170 -8.18 -18.11 -11.76
C GLY A 170 -8.80 -16.82 -12.29
N LYS A 171 -8.49 -15.64 -11.70
CA LYS A 171 -9.18 -14.37 -12.01
C LYS A 171 -8.29 -13.23 -12.45
N ILE A 172 -7.03 -13.18 -12.03
CA ILE A 172 -6.09 -12.11 -12.41
C ILE A 172 -4.99 -12.68 -13.29
N LEU A 173 -4.95 -12.28 -14.56
CA LEU A 173 -3.88 -12.66 -15.48
C LEU A 173 -2.73 -11.65 -15.37
N CYS A 174 -1.54 -12.16 -15.08
CA CYS A 174 -0.32 -11.37 -14.93
C CYS A 174 0.67 -11.67 -16.06
N MET A 175 1.24 -10.64 -16.68
CA MET A 175 2.31 -10.73 -17.68
C MET A 175 3.19 -9.46 -17.65
N HIS A 176 4.27 -9.41 -18.42
CA HIS A 176 5.09 -8.21 -18.48
C HIS A 176 4.51 -7.16 -19.45
N GLY A 177 4.38 -7.57 -20.71
CA GLY A 177 3.82 -6.83 -21.84
C GLY A 177 2.31 -6.67 -21.69
N GLY A 178 1.56 -7.24 -22.63
CA GLY A 178 0.12 -7.23 -22.60
C GLY A 178 -0.47 -8.28 -23.52
N LEU A 179 -1.66 -8.01 -24.05
CA LEU A 179 -2.38 -8.97 -24.89
C LEU A 179 -1.73 -9.15 -26.26
N SER A 180 -2.03 -10.27 -26.90
CA SER A 180 -1.65 -10.56 -28.29
C SER A 180 -2.89 -10.77 -29.14
N PRO A 181 -2.93 -10.34 -30.42
CA PRO A 181 -4.01 -10.70 -31.33
C PRO A 181 -4.09 -12.23 -31.55
N GLU A 182 -2.99 -12.95 -31.32
CA GLU A 182 -2.93 -14.41 -31.39
C GLU A 182 -3.46 -15.08 -30.11
N LEU A 183 -3.56 -14.36 -28.98
CA LEU A 183 -3.98 -14.92 -27.69
C LEU A 183 -5.51 -14.97 -27.58
N GLN A 184 -6.08 -16.12 -27.90
CA GLN A 184 -7.51 -16.37 -27.84
C GLN A 184 -7.94 -17.05 -26.53
N ASN A 185 -7.06 -17.88 -25.96
CA ASN A 185 -7.26 -18.50 -24.65
C ASN A 185 -5.93 -18.87 -23.96
N LEU A 186 -5.98 -19.10 -22.65
CA LEU A 186 -4.80 -19.33 -21.82
C LEU A 186 -4.02 -20.62 -22.16
N ASN A 187 -4.59 -21.59 -22.88
CA ASN A 187 -3.86 -22.81 -23.24
C ASN A 187 -2.75 -22.53 -24.25
N GLN A 188 -2.89 -21.51 -25.10
CA GLN A 188 -1.84 -21.12 -26.05
C GLN A 188 -0.55 -20.69 -25.35
N ILE A 189 -0.66 -20.07 -24.16
CA ILE A 189 0.50 -19.76 -23.32
C ILE A 189 1.17 -21.05 -22.83
N LYS A 190 0.38 -22.04 -22.40
CA LYS A 190 0.88 -23.32 -21.87
C LYS A 190 1.66 -24.15 -22.90
N GLU A 191 1.40 -23.95 -24.19
CA GLU A 191 2.04 -24.68 -25.29
C GLU A 191 3.46 -24.18 -25.62
N ILE A 192 3.82 -22.96 -25.18
CA ILE A 192 5.15 -22.38 -25.39
C ILE A 192 6.21 -23.24 -24.70
N GLN A 193 7.17 -23.74 -25.48
CA GLN A 193 8.24 -24.61 -24.99
C GLN A 193 9.39 -23.80 -24.39
N ARG A 194 10.02 -24.33 -23.34
CA ARG A 194 11.22 -23.74 -22.71
C ARG A 194 12.37 -24.75 -22.67
N PRO A 195 13.64 -24.30 -22.75
CA PRO A 195 14.07 -22.91 -22.93
C PRO A 195 13.76 -22.35 -24.33
N THR A 196 13.49 -21.05 -24.42
CA THR A 196 13.26 -20.37 -25.70
C THR A 196 13.84 -18.95 -25.69
N GLU A 197 14.34 -18.49 -26.82
CA GLU A 197 14.60 -17.06 -27.06
C GLU A 197 13.28 -16.34 -27.38
N ILE A 198 13.26 -15.02 -27.23
CA ILE A 198 12.08 -14.21 -27.56
C ILE A 198 12.09 -13.95 -29.08
N PRO A 199 11.06 -14.38 -29.83
CA PRO A 199 10.97 -14.11 -31.27
C PRO A 199 10.75 -12.61 -31.53
N ASP A 200 10.97 -12.18 -32.78
CA ASP A 200 10.76 -10.77 -33.15
C ASP A 200 9.26 -10.42 -33.32
N ASN A 201 8.37 -11.41 -33.40
CA ASN A 201 6.91 -11.27 -33.51
C ASN A 201 6.16 -12.49 -32.95
N GLY A 202 4.83 -12.41 -32.93
CA GLY A 202 3.92 -13.47 -32.49
C GLY A 202 3.70 -13.49 -30.97
N LEU A 203 2.92 -14.47 -30.50
CA LEU A 203 2.42 -14.53 -29.13
C LEU A 203 3.46 -14.24 -28.03
N LEU A 204 4.63 -14.90 -28.05
CA LEU A 204 5.64 -14.69 -27.01
C LEU A 204 6.26 -13.28 -27.05
N CYS A 205 6.40 -12.69 -28.24
CA CYS A 205 6.85 -11.30 -28.36
C CYS A 205 5.81 -10.38 -27.71
N ASP A 206 4.54 -10.55 -28.06
CA ASP A 206 3.46 -9.66 -27.61
C ASP A 206 3.20 -9.73 -26.10
N LEU A 207 3.28 -10.91 -25.50
CA LEU A 207 3.17 -11.08 -24.04
C LEU A 207 4.22 -10.26 -23.25
N LEU A 208 5.30 -9.86 -23.91
CA LEU A 208 6.43 -9.15 -23.30
C LEU A 208 6.60 -7.72 -23.81
N TRP A 209 5.98 -7.34 -24.92
CA TRP A 209 6.22 -6.05 -25.58
C TRP A 209 4.99 -5.21 -25.87
N SER A 210 3.79 -5.80 -25.91
CA SER A 210 2.59 -5.04 -26.25
C SER A 210 2.18 -4.08 -25.13
N ASP A 211 1.50 -3.00 -25.52
CA ASP A 211 1.07 -1.94 -24.62
C ASP A 211 -0.42 -1.58 -24.79
N PRO A 212 -1.14 -1.26 -23.70
CA PRO A 212 -2.46 -0.67 -23.80
C PRO A 212 -2.38 0.76 -24.35
N ASP A 213 -3.36 1.15 -25.18
CA ASP A 213 -3.47 2.50 -25.73
C ASP A 213 -4.94 2.97 -25.72
N SER A 214 -5.20 4.11 -25.07
CA SER A 214 -6.55 4.67 -24.92
C SER A 214 -7.04 5.40 -26.17
N SER A 215 -6.17 5.67 -27.13
CA SER A 215 -6.47 6.42 -28.34
C SER A 215 -6.92 5.54 -29.51
N ILE A 216 -6.92 4.22 -29.34
CA ILE A 216 -7.28 3.25 -30.38
C ILE A 216 -8.40 2.31 -29.94
N ASP A 217 -9.11 1.79 -30.92
CA ASP A 217 -9.99 0.63 -30.80
C ASP A 217 -9.32 -0.56 -31.49
N GLY A 218 -9.38 -1.75 -30.89
CA GLY A 218 -8.80 -2.97 -31.42
C GLY A 218 -7.27 -3.02 -31.27
N TRP A 219 -6.55 -3.12 -32.40
CA TRP A 219 -5.11 -3.35 -32.45
C TRP A 219 -4.43 -2.35 -33.40
N ALA A 220 -3.24 -1.87 -33.03
CA ALA A 220 -2.41 -1.01 -33.86
C ALA A 220 -0.93 -1.41 -33.77
N ASP A 221 -0.11 -0.97 -34.73
CA ASP A 221 1.35 -1.14 -34.65
C ASP A 221 1.91 -0.31 -33.49
N SER A 222 2.88 -0.86 -32.76
CA SER A 222 3.49 -0.14 -31.63
C SER A 222 4.52 0.88 -32.09
N ASP A 223 4.52 2.06 -31.47
CA ASP A 223 5.54 3.10 -31.64
C ASP A 223 6.95 2.65 -31.22
N ARG A 224 7.06 1.55 -30.47
CA ARG A 224 8.34 0.92 -30.11
C ARG A 224 9.03 0.24 -31.30
N GLY A 225 8.30 0.04 -32.41
CA GLY A 225 8.78 -0.69 -33.58
C GLY A 225 8.84 -2.21 -33.38
N VAL A 226 8.20 -2.73 -32.33
CA VAL A 226 8.08 -4.16 -32.01
C VAL A 226 6.72 -4.42 -31.37
N SER A 227 6.09 -5.55 -31.69
CA SER A 227 4.73 -5.91 -31.23
C SER A 227 3.68 -4.86 -31.62
N CYS A 228 2.64 -4.71 -30.80
CA CYS A 228 1.41 -3.98 -31.08
C CYS A 228 0.90 -3.22 -29.86
N ASN A 229 0.04 -2.23 -30.10
CA ASN A 229 -0.79 -1.59 -29.09
C ASN A 229 -2.21 -2.20 -29.13
N PHE A 230 -2.91 -2.21 -28.00
CA PHE A 230 -4.28 -2.72 -27.90
C PHE A 230 -5.24 -1.79 -27.14
N GLY A 231 -6.46 -1.69 -27.63
CA GLY A 231 -7.53 -0.85 -27.09
C GLY A 231 -8.24 -1.45 -25.87
N SER A 232 -9.11 -0.64 -25.26
CA SER A 232 -9.90 -1.04 -24.08
C SER A 232 -10.95 -2.12 -24.39
N ASP A 233 -11.38 -2.18 -25.65
CA ASP A 233 -12.28 -3.19 -26.20
C ASP A 233 -11.61 -4.56 -26.25
N ALA A 234 -10.35 -4.64 -26.70
CA ALA A 234 -9.58 -5.88 -26.72
C ALA A 234 -9.39 -6.47 -25.30
N VAL A 235 -9.14 -5.61 -24.30
CA VAL A 235 -9.07 -6.02 -22.89
C VAL A 235 -10.40 -6.60 -22.41
N THR A 236 -11.49 -5.89 -22.69
CA THR A 236 -12.84 -6.28 -22.26
C THR A 236 -13.25 -7.61 -22.88
N GLU A 237 -13.08 -7.75 -24.21
CA GLU A 237 -13.40 -8.97 -24.94
C GLU A 237 -12.60 -10.17 -24.43
N PHE A 238 -11.28 -9.99 -24.23
CA PHE A 238 -10.40 -11.07 -23.79
C PHE A 238 -10.79 -11.57 -22.40
N LEU A 239 -11.01 -10.67 -21.46
CA LEU A 239 -11.37 -11.00 -20.08
C LEU A 239 -12.74 -11.68 -20.00
N ASP A 240 -13.75 -11.16 -20.72
CA ASP A 240 -15.09 -11.75 -20.75
C ASP A 240 -15.08 -13.16 -21.36
N LYS A 241 -14.32 -13.34 -22.43
CA LYS A 241 -14.18 -14.64 -23.12
C LYS A 241 -13.51 -15.71 -22.25
N ASN A 242 -12.61 -15.30 -21.36
CA ASN A 242 -11.80 -16.21 -20.54
C ASN A 242 -12.24 -16.27 -19.07
N ASP A 243 -13.36 -15.63 -18.70
CA ASP A 243 -13.89 -15.53 -17.33
C ASP A 243 -12.86 -14.97 -16.32
N LEU A 244 -12.20 -13.89 -16.71
CA LEU A 244 -11.19 -13.18 -15.93
C LEU A 244 -11.69 -11.79 -15.51
N ASP A 245 -11.18 -11.30 -14.38
CA ASP A 245 -11.60 -10.01 -13.82
C ASP A 245 -10.61 -8.90 -14.15
N LEU A 246 -9.31 -9.21 -14.17
CA LEU A 246 -8.23 -8.22 -14.25
C LEU A 246 -7.01 -8.73 -15.02
N ILE A 247 -6.39 -7.85 -15.81
CA ILE A 247 -5.01 -8.00 -16.29
C ILE A 247 -4.09 -7.15 -15.42
N CYS A 248 -2.98 -7.71 -14.96
CA CYS A 248 -1.94 -6.99 -14.22
C CYS A 248 -0.60 -7.08 -14.95
N ARG A 249 -0.01 -5.94 -15.32
CA ARG A 249 1.16 -5.90 -16.21
C ARG A 249 2.25 -4.90 -15.79
N GLY A 250 3.43 -4.95 -16.41
CA GLY A 250 4.63 -4.14 -16.10
C GLY A 250 4.98 -3.05 -17.14
N HIS A 251 6.27 -2.92 -17.49
CA HIS A 251 6.85 -2.41 -18.76
C HIS A 251 6.63 -0.93 -19.16
N GLN A 252 5.57 -0.27 -18.72
CA GLN A 252 5.35 1.16 -18.92
C GLN A 252 5.57 1.91 -17.61
N VAL A 253 6.40 2.96 -17.68
CA VAL A 253 6.57 3.91 -16.58
C VAL A 253 5.27 4.70 -16.44
N VAL A 254 4.72 4.73 -15.23
CA VAL A 254 3.48 5.45 -14.88
C VAL A 254 3.74 6.31 -13.64
N GLU A 255 3.10 7.48 -13.57
CA GLU A 255 3.43 8.55 -12.61
C GLU A 255 3.40 8.07 -11.15
N ASP A 256 2.32 7.41 -10.74
CA ASP A 256 2.14 6.92 -9.37
C ASP A 256 2.73 5.52 -9.13
N GLY A 257 3.46 4.97 -10.10
CA GLY A 257 3.93 3.58 -10.07
C GLY A 257 2.84 2.54 -10.33
N TYR A 258 1.57 2.94 -10.42
CA TYR A 258 0.49 2.13 -10.96
C TYR A 258 -0.47 2.99 -11.80
N GLU A 259 -1.16 2.37 -12.77
CA GLU A 259 -2.19 3.04 -13.56
C GLU A 259 -3.27 2.06 -14.00
N PHE A 260 -4.54 2.46 -13.89
CA PHE A 260 -5.66 1.65 -14.38
C PHE A 260 -6.02 1.99 -15.83
N PHE A 261 -6.38 0.96 -16.58
CA PHE A 261 -6.89 1.04 -17.94
C PHE A 261 -8.20 0.24 -18.10
N ALA A 262 -8.94 0.50 -19.17
CA ALA A 262 -10.17 -0.21 -19.54
C ALA A 262 -11.18 -0.36 -18.37
N LYS A 263 -11.55 0.76 -17.73
CA LYS A 263 -12.46 0.77 -16.56
C LYS A 263 -11.98 -0.14 -15.41
N ARG A 264 -10.67 -0.06 -15.11
CA ARG A 264 -9.99 -0.85 -14.06
C ARG A 264 -9.93 -2.36 -14.33
N ARG A 265 -10.11 -2.78 -15.59
CA ARG A 265 -9.94 -4.18 -16.01
C ARG A 265 -8.51 -4.51 -16.42
N LEU A 266 -7.64 -3.51 -16.54
CA LEU A 266 -6.19 -3.69 -16.62
C LEU A 266 -5.51 -2.74 -15.64
N VAL A 267 -4.43 -3.18 -15.00
CA VAL A 267 -3.54 -2.34 -14.19
C VAL A 267 -2.09 -2.53 -14.63
N THR A 268 -1.41 -1.42 -14.88
CA THR A 268 0.03 -1.34 -15.07
C THR A 268 0.68 -1.10 -13.71
N ILE A 269 1.75 -1.85 -13.38
CA ILE A 269 2.56 -1.72 -12.16
C ILE A 269 4.00 -1.46 -12.57
N PHE A 270 4.60 -0.42 -12.02
CA PHE A 270 6.00 -0.08 -12.21
C PHE A 270 6.65 0.14 -10.84
N SER A 271 7.71 -0.60 -10.50
CA SER A 271 8.26 -0.63 -9.13
C SER A 271 9.62 0.07 -8.99
N ALA A 272 10.10 0.73 -10.04
CA ALA A 272 11.35 1.49 -10.04
C ALA A 272 11.07 3.01 -9.95
N PRO A 273 11.10 3.62 -8.74
CA PRO A 273 10.89 5.06 -8.59
C PRO A 273 12.03 5.87 -9.17
N ASN A 274 11.73 7.08 -9.65
CA ASN A 274 12.68 7.99 -10.30
C ASN A 274 13.48 7.28 -11.40
N TYR A 275 12.76 6.63 -12.30
CA TYR A 275 13.33 5.73 -13.28
C TYR A 275 14.36 6.43 -14.15
N GLY A 276 15.52 5.79 -14.33
CA GLY A 276 16.64 6.35 -15.10
C GLY A 276 17.26 7.63 -14.52
N GLY A 277 16.73 8.20 -13.44
CA GLY A 277 17.04 9.56 -13.00
C GLY A 277 16.45 10.65 -13.89
N GLU A 278 15.54 10.29 -14.81
CA GLU A 278 14.95 11.18 -15.82
C GLU A 278 13.46 11.43 -15.57
N PHE A 279 12.78 10.46 -14.97
CA PHE A 279 11.37 10.54 -14.57
C PHE A 279 11.26 10.87 -13.09
N ASP A 280 10.17 11.52 -12.68
CA ASP A 280 9.82 11.80 -11.28
C ASP A 280 8.79 10.80 -10.71
N ASN A 281 8.55 9.69 -11.43
CA ASN A 281 7.58 8.67 -11.08
C ASN A 281 7.84 8.03 -9.71
N ALA A 282 6.77 7.63 -9.03
CA ALA A 282 6.84 6.69 -7.93
C ALA A 282 6.99 5.24 -8.43
N GLY A 283 7.35 4.33 -7.52
CA GLY A 283 7.17 2.90 -7.72
C GLY A 283 5.92 2.44 -6.96
N ALA A 284 5.29 1.34 -7.36
CA ALA A 284 4.21 0.73 -6.60
C ALA A 284 4.42 -0.76 -6.36
N LEU A 285 3.76 -1.26 -5.32
CA LEU A 285 3.62 -2.67 -4.98
C LEU A 285 2.14 -2.98 -4.84
N LEU A 286 1.61 -3.84 -5.72
CA LEU A 286 0.22 -4.29 -5.64
C LEU A 286 0.11 -5.41 -4.59
N SER A 287 -0.79 -5.29 -3.64
CA SER A 287 -1.17 -6.37 -2.70
C SER A 287 -2.56 -6.89 -3.07
N VAL A 288 -2.64 -8.20 -3.32
CA VAL A 288 -3.89 -8.94 -3.56
C VAL A 288 -4.14 -9.80 -2.32
N ASP A 289 -5.26 -9.59 -1.64
CA ASP A 289 -5.64 -10.40 -0.47
C ASP A 289 -6.45 -11.66 -0.85
N GLU A 290 -6.78 -12.51 0.13
CA GLU A 290 -7.54 -13.76 -0.07
C GLU A 290 -8.93 -13.56 -0.68
N SER A 291 -9.47 -12.34 -0.62
CA SER A 291 -10.74 -11.96 -1.24
C SER A 291 -10.57 -11.31 -2.62
N LEU A 292 -9.34 -11.34 -3.16
CA LEU A 292 -8.92 -10.70 -4.41
C LEU A 292 -9.07 -9.17 -4.41
N VAL A 293 -9.07 -8.55 -3.22
CA VAL A 293 -9.04 -7.10 -3.12
C VAL A 293 -7.62 -6.62 -3.40
N CYS A 294 -7.51 -5.74 -4.40
CA CYS A 294 -6.28 -5.09 -4.81
C CYS A 294 -6.06 -3.77 -4.03
N SER A 295 -4.90 -3.62 -3.40
CA SER A 295 -4.43 -2.39 -2.74
C SER A 295 -3.00 -2.08 -3.18
N PHE A 296 -2.56 -0.82 -3.07
CA PHE A 296 -1.25 -0.39 -3.57
C PHE A 296 -0.42 0.25 -2.45
N GLU A 297 0.85 -0.14 -2.34
CA GLU A 297 1.85 0.53 -1.52
C GLU A 297 2.77 1.35 -2.43
N ILE A 298 2.84 2.68 -2.24
CA ILE A 298 3.58 3.59 -3.13
C ILE A 298 4.96 3.91 -2.57
N LEU A 299 5.99 3.61 -3.37
CA LEU A 299 7.40 3.92 -3.12
C LEU A 299 7.77 5.25 -3.79
N LYS A 300 7.66 6.35 -3.06
CA LYS A 300 8.09 7.67 -3.57
C LYS A 300 9.62 7.71 -3.83
N PRO A 301 10.08 8.52 -4.79
CA PRO A 301 11.50 8.81 -5.00
C PRO A 301 12.22 9.25 -3.72
N ILE A 302 13.47 8.81 -3.54
CA ILE A 302 14.33 9.34 -2.47
C ILE A 302 15.02 10.61 -2.98
N ASP A 303 14.70 11.75 -2.37
CA ASP A 303 15.41 13.01 -2.62
C ASP A 303 16.89 12.89 -2.25
N ARG A 304 17.76 12.85 -3.26
CA ARG A 304 19.22 12.79 -3.07
C ARG A 304 19.82 14.13 -2.64
N GLY A 305 19.01 15.17 -2.43
CA GLY A 305 19.44 16.56 -2.23
C GLY A 305 19.26 17.16 -0.81
N SER A 306 18.52 16.54 0.11
CA SER A 306 18.29 17.13 1.45
C SER A 306 19.17 16.48 2.53
N SER A 307 20.48 16.73 2.47
CA SER A 307 21.37 16.49 3.61
C SER A 307 21.19 17.55 4.72
N SER A 308 19.94 17.90 5.06
CA SER A 308 19.61 18.61 6.28
C SER A 308 18.97 17.59 7.23
N LYS A 309 19.81 16.99 8.07
CA LYS A 309 19.33 16.28 9.25
C LYS A 309 18.66 17.30 10.19
N MET A 310 17.41 17.67 9.93
CA MET A 310 16.53 17.95 11.05
C MET A 310 16.39 16.62 11.78
N ASN A 311 16.74 16.62 13.06
CA ASN A 311 16.64 15.44 13.91
C ASN A 311 15.14 15.19 14.20
N LEU A 312 14.38 14.71 13.19
CA LEU A 312 12.94 14.41 13.23
C LEU A 312 12.60 13.23 14.14
N LYS A 313 13.60 12.55 14.73
CA LYS A 313 13.42 11.43 15.67
C LYS A 313 12.63 11.76 16.96
N LYS A 314 12.13 12.99 17.12
CA LYS A 314 11.35 13.43 18.29
C LYS A 314 9.86 13.76 18.01
N TYR A 315 9.38 13.69 16.76
CA TYR A 315 8.03 14.17 16.40
C TYR A 315 7.31 13.22 15.41
N GLN A 316 7.27 11.93 15.73
CA GLN A 316 7.17 10.91 14.68
C GLN A 316 5.77 10.74 14.06
N ASP A 317 4.68 10.69 14.82
CA ASP A 317 3.46 10.09 14.25
C ASP A 317 2.57 11.09 13.48
N LEU A 318 2.36 12.31 13.98
CA LEU A 318 1.64 13.36 13.21
C LEU A 318 2.44 13.81 11.98
N LEU A 319 3.76 13.94 12.08
CA LEU A 319 4.55 14.32 10.90
C LEU A 319 4.53 13.23 9.83
N ARG A 320 4.44 11.95 10.23
CA ARG A 320 4.24 10.86 9.28
C ARG A 320 2.92 10.97 8.54
N VAL A 321 1.84 11.45 9.16
CA VAL A 321 0.60 11.75 8.42
C VAL A 321 0.89 12.68 7.24
N PHE A 322 1.71 13.71 7.44
CA PHE A 322 2.11 14.65 6.39
C PHE A 322 3.17 14.11 5.42
N GLU A 323 4.03 13.19 5.86
CA GLU A 323 4.99 12.52 4.97
C GLU A 323 4.27 11.60 3.97
N TYR A 324 3.24 10.89 4.44
CA TYR A 324 2.43 9.97 3.63
C TYR A 324 1.46 10.77 2.74
N GLY A 325 0.60 11.60 3.33
CA GLY A 325 -0.43 12.36 2.60
C GLY A 325 0.03 13.67 1.94
N GLY A 326 1.28 14.10 2.16
CA GLY A 326 1.82 15.37 1.65
C GLY A 326 1.68 16.55 2.62
N TYR A 327 2.69 17.43 2.67
CA TYR A 327 2.69 18.56 3.60
C TYR A 327 1.77 19.70 3.14
N PRO A 328 1.05 20.38 4.06
CA PRO A 328 0.26 21.56 3.71
C PRO A 328 1.14 22.70 3.12
N PRO A 329 0.71 23.35 2.03
CA PRO A 329 -0.65 23.37 1.47
C PRO A 329 -0.87 22.40 0.29
N ALA A 330 0.07 21.50 -0.01
CA ALA A 330 -0.01 20.64 -1.18
C ALA A 330 -1.16 19.61 -1.10
N ALA A 331 -1.61 19.29 0.13
CA ALA A 331 -2.72 18.38 0.38
C ALA A 331 -3.81 19.04 1.24
N ASN A 332 -5.05 18.57 1.06
CA ASN A 332 -6.21 18.93 1.87
C ASN A 332 -6.38 17.87 2.98
N TYR A 333 -6.57 18.30 4.22
CA TYR A 333 -6.78 17.40 5.35
C TYR A 333 -8.06 17.70 6.10
N LEU A 334 -8.77 16.62 6.44
CA LEU A 334 -9.84 16.61 7.43
C LEU A 334 -9.42 15.69 8.58
N PHE A 335 -9.24 16.26 9.77
CA PHE A 335 -8.92 15.51 10.98
C PHE A 335 -10.19 15.29 11.80
N LEU A 336 -10.43 14.04 12.24
CA LEU A 336 -11.73 13.66 12.83
C LEU A 336 -11.91 13.94 14.33
N GLY A 337 -10.85 14.24 15.07
CA GLY A 337 -10.91 14.58 16.50
C GLY A 337 -9.81 13.89 17.30
N ASP A 338 -9.90 14.01 18.64
CA ASP A 338 -9.00 13.40 19.63
C ASP A 338 -7.51 13.73 19.41
N TYR A 339 -7.21 15.03 19.41
CA TYR A 339 -5.87 15.57 19.24
C TYR A 339 -5.04 15.57 20.54
N VAL A 340 -5.73 15.42 21.67
CA VAL A 340 -5.15 15.54 23.00
C VAL A 340 -5.42 14.28 23.84
N ASP A 341 -4.72 14.18 24.98
CA ASP A 341 -4.74 13.05 25.91
C ASP A 341 -4.02 11.78 25.43
N ARG A 342 -3.71 10.89 26.39
CA ARG A 342 -3.13 9.54 26.21
C ARG A 342 -1.78 9.46 25.48
N GLY A 343 -1.32 10.53 24.84
CA GLY A 343 0.01 10.73 24.28
C GLY A 343 0.91 11.60 25.15
N LYS A 344 2.18 11.74 24.75
CA LYS A 344 3.19 12.53 25.48
C LYS A 344 3.29 13.99 25.02
N GLN A 345 2.65 14.33 23.91
CA GLN A 345 2.91 15.55 23.12
C GLN A 345 1.60 16.23 22.67
N SER A 346 0.55 16.19 23.49
CA SER A 346 -0.77 16.72 23.12
C SER A 346 -0.68 18.20 22.73
N LEU A 347 0.10 19.00 23.48
CA LEU A 347 0.28 20.42 23.22
C LEU A 347 0.94 20.68 21.85
N GLU A 348 1.98 19.93 21.52
CA GLU A 348 2.66 20.04 20.23
C GLU A 348 1.73 19.67 19.07
N THR A 349 0.99 18.55 19.19
CA THR A 349 0.03 18.07 18.19
C THR A 349 -1.03 19.14 17.90
N ILE A 350 -1.75 19.59 18.93
CA ILE A 350 -2.84 20.55 18.73
C ILE A 350 -2.35 21.92 18.27
N CYS A 351 -1.20 22.40 18.78
CA CYS A 351 -0.66 23.68 18.35
C CYS A 351 -0.20 23.64 16.89
N LEU A 352 0.39 22.54 16.42
CA LEU A 352 0.77 22.39 15.03
C LEU A 352 -0.45 22.38 14.10
N LEU A 353 -1.50 21.63 14.46
CA LEU A 353 -2.75 21.58 13.70
C LEU A 353 -3.45 22.95 13.66
N LEU A 354 -3.52 23.66 14.80
CA LEU A 354 -4.08 25.01 14.84
C LEU A 354 -3.24 26.00 14.02
N ALA A 355 -1.92 25.91 14.07
CA ALA A 355 -1.04 26.77 13.26
C ALA A 355 -1.26 26.53 11.75
N TYR A 356 -1.37 25.26 11.33
CA TYR A 356 -1.70 24.91 9.95
C TYR A 356 -3.11 25.37 9.56
N LYS A 357 -4.11 25.24 10.44
CA LYS A 357 -5.46 25.77 10.22
C LYS A 357 -5.47 27.28 10.03
N ILE A 358 -4.72 28.02 10.85
CA ILE A 358 -4.62 29.48 10.75
C ILE A 358 -3.94 29.89 9.44
N ARG A 359 -2.88 29.17 9.06
CA ARG A 359 -2.09 29.47 7.85
C ARG A 359 -2.80 29.06 6.55
N TYR A 360 -3.52 27.95 6.56
CA TYR A 360 -4.19 27.36 5.40
C TYR A 360 -5.65 26.98 5.73
N PRO A 361 -6.52 27.98 5.96
CA PRO A 361 -7.87 27.77 6.48
C PRO A 361 -8.76 26.91 5.57
N ASP A 362 -8.51 26.92 4.25
CA ASP A 362 -9.29 26.16 3.27
C ASP A 362 -8.68 24.79 2.92
N LYS A 363 -7.55 24.45 3.57
CA LYS A 363 -6.81 23.20 3.33
C LYS A 363 -6.81 22.28 4.55
N ILE A 364 -7.02 22.83 5.74
CA ILE A 364 -6.95 22.09 7.00
C ILE A 364 -8.29 22.25 7.69
N HIS A 365 -8.93 21.13 7.99
CA HIS A 365 -10.22 21.06 8.65
C HIS A 365 -10.08 20.19 9.89
N LEU A 366 -10.53 20.70 11.04
CA LEU A 366 -10.45 20.01 12.33
C LEU A 366 -11.86 19.81 12.83
N LEU A 367 -12.25 18.56 13.05
CA LEU A 367 -13.47 18.20 13.76
C LEU A 367 -13.20 18.06 15.26
N ARG A 368 -14.27 18.05 16.04
CA ARG A 368 -14.23 17.84 17.47
C ARG A 368 -14.35 16.36 17.79
N GLY A 369 -13.46 15.83 18.62
CA GLY A 369 -13.61 14.53 19.27
C GLY A 369 -14.11 14.64 20.71
N ASN A 370 -14.28 13.50 21.37
CA ASN A 370 -14.71 13.46 22.76
C ASN A 370 -13.59 13.85 23.74
N HIS A 371 -12.32 13.74 23.35
CA HIS A 371 -11.19 14.24 24.13
C HIS A 371 -11.01 15.77 24.04
N GLU A 372 -11.70 16.43 23.12
CA GLU A 372 -11.86 17.90 23.11
C GLU A 372 -12.98 18.38 24.06
N ASP A 373 -13.34 17.57 25.06
CA ASP A 373 -14.23 17.92 26.17
C ASP A 373 -13.46 18.23 27.48
N ALA A 374 -13.92 19.25 28.21
CA ALA A 374 -13.29 19.67 29.46
C ALA A 374 -13.38 18.62 30.57
N LYS A 375 -14.45 17.83 30.64
CA LYS A 375 -14.62 16.79 31.66
C LYS A 375 -13.68 15.62 31.36
N ILE A 376 -13.54 15.27 30.09
CA ILE A 376 -12.70 14.15 29.63
C ILE A 376 -11.22 14.47 29.72
N ASN A 377 -10.76 15.56 29.13
CA ASN A 377 -9.32 15.88 29.07
C ASN A 377 -8.73 16.32 30.41
N ARG A 378 -9.58 16.51 31.41
CA ARG A 378 -9.20 16.63 32.81
C ARG A 378 -8.77 15.32 33.45
N ILE A 379 -9.27 14.20 32.94
CA ILE A 379 -9.05 12.85 33.46
C ILE A 379 -7.93 12.14 32.69
N TYR A 380 -7.80 12.40 31.38
CA TYR A 380 -6.96 11.60 30.47
C TYR A 380 -5.61 12.22 30.09
N GLY A 381 -5.27 13.39 30.63
CA GLY A 381 -3.88 13.87 30.75
C GLY A 381 -3.61 15.29 30.26
N PHE A 382 -4.43 15.86 29.38
CA PHE A 382 -4.15 17.17 28.77
C PHE A 382 -4.20 18.32 29.78
N TYR A 383 -5.16 18.29 30.72
CA TYR A 383 -5.21 19.24 31.83
C TYR A 383 -3.91 19.23 32.64
N ASP A 384 -3.44 18.04 33.00
CA ASP A 384 -2.21 17.88 33.78
C ASP A 384 -0.99 18.30 32.97
N GLU A 385 -0.97 18.02 31.66
CA GLU A 385 0.09 18.49 30.75
C GLU A 385 0.18 20.02 30.73
N CYS A 386 -0.96 20.70 30.51
CA CYS A 386 -1.06 22.16 30.53
C CYS A 386 -0.68 22.75 31.89
N LYS A 387 -1.22 22.20 32.98
CA LYS A 387 -0.94 22.65 34.35
C LYS A 387 0.53 22.49 34.70
N ARG A 388 1.15 21.37 34.33
CA ARG A 388 2.55 21.05 34.65
C ARG A 388 3.54 21.87 33.83
N ARG A 389 3.30 22.04 32.53
CA ARG A 389 4.23 22.74 31.62
C ARG A 389 4.04 24.26 31.63
N PHE A 390 2.82 24.72 31.89
CA PHE A 390 2.44 26.13 31.86
C PHE A 390 1.54 26.47 33.05
N ASN A 391 0.22 26.60 32.85
CA ASN A 391 -0.74 26.91 33.91
C ASN A 391 -2.16 26.49 33.51
N VAL A 392 -3.07 26.50 34.49
CA VAL A 392 -4.49 26.13 34.30
C VAL A 392 -5.24 27.11 33.39
N ARG A 393 -4.79 28.37 33.29
CA ARG A 393 -5.42 29.35 32.39
C ARG A 393 -5.22 28.97 30.93
N LEU A 394 -4.06 28.40 30.57
CA LEU A 394 -3.81 27.89 29.22
C LEU A 394 -4.78 26.75 28.85
N TRP A 395 -5.01 25.80 29.76
CA TRP A 395 -5.98 24.73 29.54
C TRP A 395 -7.38 25.28 29.26
N LYS A 396 -7.84 26.28 30.03
CA LYS A 396 -9.14 26.93 29.79
C LYS A 396 -9.25 27.54 28.39
N ILE A 397 -8.17 28.18 27.91
CA ILE A 397 -8.13 28.76 26.55
C ILE A 397 -8.27 27.67 25.48
N PHE A 398 -7.63 26.51 25.67
CA PHE A 398 -7.84 25.37 24.76
C PHE A 398 -9.28 24.87 24.81
N THR A 399 -9.87 24.72 26.00
CA THR A 399 -11.28 24.32 26.15
C THR A 399 -12.23 25.29 25.44
N ASP A 400 -12.02 26.60 25.59
CA ASP A 400 -12.80 27.63 24.90
C ASP A 400 -12.67 27.48 23.36
N CYS A 401 -11.47 27.17 22.87
CA CYS A 401 -11.22 26.90 21.45
C CYS A 401 -11.91 25.60 20.98
N PHE A 402 -11.82 24.53 21.77
CA PHE A 402 -12.44 23.23 21.47
C PHE A 402 -13.95 23.31 21.39
N ASN A 403 -14.58 24.13 22.24
CA ASN A 403 -16.02 24.38 22.21
C ASN A 403 -16.49 24.99 20.87
N CYS A 404 -15.59 25.61 20.10
CA CYS A 404 -15.87 26.18 18.79
C CYS A 404 -15.70 25.18 17.63
N LEU A 405 -15.10 24.00 17.84
CA LEU A 405 -14.80 23.06 16.75
C LEU A 405 -16.09 22.47 16.15
N PRO A 406 -16.17 22.31 14.81
CA PRO A 406 -17.28 21.61 14.16
C PRO A 406 -17.28 20.12 14.52
N VAL A 407 -18.44 19.48 14.51
CA VAL A 407 -18.59 18.07 14.94
C VAL A 407 -18.75 17.10 13.77
N ALA A 408 -19.02 17.62 12.58
CA ALA A 408 -19.09 16.83 11.35
C ALA A 408 -18.62 17.66 10.15
N ALA A 409 -18.23 16.96 9.09
CA ALA A 409 -17.99 17.53 7.77
C ALA A 409 -18.69 16.67 6.70
N LEU A 410 -18.93 17.26 5.54
CA LEU A 410 -19.53 16.58 4.41
C LEU A 410 -18.60 16.79 3.20
N ILE A 411 -18.07 15.69 2.66
CA ILE A 411 -17.23 15.71 1.46
C ILE A 411 -18.12 15.46 0.25
N ASP A 412 -18.12 16.43 -0.66
CA ASP A 412 -18.86 16.47 -1.93
C ASP A 412 -20.34 16.05 -1.84
N GLY A 413 -20.98 16.33 -0.70
CA GLY A 413 -22.38 15.95 -0.48
C GLY A 413 -22.63 14.46 -0.25
N LYS A 414 -21.60 13.60 -0.32
CA LYS A 414 -21.76 12.13 -0.35
C LYS A 414 -21.10 11.38 0.79
N ILE A 415 -20.04 11.92 1.41
CA ILE A 415 -19.35 11.27 2.53
C ILE A 415 -19.53 12.11 3.80
N LEU A 416 -20.24 11.56 4.79
CA LEU A 416 -20.39 12.19 6.10
C LEU A 416 -19.22 11.80 7.00
N CYS A 417 -18.48 12.80 7.48
CA CYS A 417 -17.33 12.61 8.36
C CYS A 417 -17.63 13.10 9.78
N MET A 418 -17.27 12.31 10.80
CA MET A 418 -17.49 12.64 12.21
C MET A 418 -16.50 11.92 13.13
N HIS A 419 -16.53 12.18 14.44
CA HIS A 419 -15.65 11.49 15.39
C HIS A 419 -16.21 10.15 15.86
N GLY A 420 -17.36 10.19 16.54
CA GLY A 420 -18.08 9.01 17.04
C GLY A 420 -18.91 8.39 15.92
N GLY A 421 -20.23 8.33 16.07
CA GLY A 421 -21.08 7.76 15.02
C GLY A 421 -22.47 8.37 14.97
N LEU A 422 -23.46 7.52 14.71
CA LEU A 422 -24.85 7.94 14.57
C LEU A 422 -25.55 8.07 15.93
N SER A 423 -26.66 8.81 15.94
CA SER A 423 -27.54 8.98 17.09
C SER A 423 -28.95 8.53 16.72
N PRO A 424 -29.73 7.92 17.65
CA PRO A 424 -31.14 7.64 17.39
C PRO A 424 -31.95 8.93 17.13
N GLU A 425 -31.47 10.07 17.61
CA GLU A 425 -32.08 11.38 17.37
C GLU A 425 -31.72 11.94 15.98
N LEU A 426 -30.68 11.43 15.32
CA LEU A 426 -30.19 11.95 14.04
C LEU A 426 -31.01 11.40 12.87
N GLN A 427 -31.92 12.22 12.35
CA GLN A 427 -32.79 11.89 11.23
C GLN A 427 -32.30 12.50 9.92
N ASN A 428 -31.69 13.68 9.97
CA ASN A 428 -31.11 14.33 8.79
C ASN A 428 -29.96 15.30 9.15
N LEU A 429 -29.21 15.71 8.13
CA LEU A 429 -28.03 16.56 8.29
C LEU A 429 -28.32 17.98 8.79
N ASN A 430 -29.57 18.48 8.70
CA ASN A 430 -29.87 19.83 9.21
C ASN A 430 -29.82 19.90 10.74
N GLN A 431 -30.12 18.80 11.43
CA GLN A 431 -30.00 18.74 12.89
C GLN A 431 -28.56 18.98 13.36
N ILE A 432 -27.56 18.49 12.58
CA ILE A 432 -26.15 18.76 12.87
C ILE A 432 -25.81 20.23 12.63
N LYS A 433 -26.34 20.83 11.55
CA LYS A 433 -26.11 22.25 11.21
C LYS A 433 -26.69 23.21 12.25
N GLU A 434 -27.74 22.81 12.95
CA GLU A 434 -28.41 23.62 13.97
C GLU A 434 -27.68 23.63 15.33
N ILE A 435 -26.72 22.73 15.54
CA ILE A 435 -25.90 22.69 16.77
C ILE A 435 -25.12 24.00 16.90
N GLN A 436 -25.48 24.77 17.93
CA GLN A 436 -24.85 26.05 18.22
C GLN A 436 -23.45 25.85 18.79
N ARG A 437 -22.52 26.72 18.39
CA ARG A 437 -21.14 26.76 18.88
C ARG A 437 -20.77 28.21 19.24
N PRO A 438 -20.01 28.46 20.32
CA PRO A 438 -19.40 27.47 21.21
C PRO A 438 -20.40 26.75 22.11
N THR A 439 -20.16 25.46 22.37
CA THR A 439 -20.97 24.66 23.30
C THR A 439 -20.13 23.64 24.04
N GLU A 440 -20.48 23.36 25.30
CA GLU A 440 -19.97 22.17 26.01
C GLU A 440 -20.70 20.91 25.51
N ILE A 441 -20.09 19.75 25.72
CA ILE A 441 -20.70 18.47 25.34
C ILE A 441 -21.68 18.05 26.46
N PRO A 442 -22.98 17.88 26.15
CA PRO A 442 -23.97 17.41 27.12
C PRO A 442 -23.71 15.96 27.49
N ASP A 443 -24.27 15.53 28.63
CA ASP A 443 -24.12 14.15 29.11
C ASP A 443 -24.94 13.13 28.28
N ASN A 444 -25.88 13.61 27.45
CA ASN A 444 -26.73 12.82 26.57
C ASN A 444 -27.24 13.65 25.36
N GLY A 445 -27.94 12.98 24.44
CA GLY A 445 -28.58 13.58 23.26
C GLY A 445 -27.64 13.68 22.06
N LEU A 446 -28.15 14.22 20.95
CA LEU A 446 -27.48 14.23 19.64
C LEU A 446 -25.98 14.57 19.68
N LEU A 447 -25.59 15.70 20.30
CA LEU A 447 -24.19 16.12 20.35
C LEU A 447 -23.29 15.14 21.13
N CYS A 448 -23.81 14.52 22.19
CA CYS A 448 -23.10 13.48 22.92
C CYS A 448 -22.86 12.28 22.01
N ASP A 449 -23.91 11.80 21.36
CA ASP A 449 -23.88 10.59 20.54
C ASP A 449 -22.94 10.72 19.34
N LEU A 450 -22.94 11.86 18.63
CA LEU A 450 -22.04 12.13 17.49
C LEU A 450 -20.55 12.01 17.84
N LEU A 451 -20.19 12.08 19.13
CA LEU A 451 -18.81 12.02 19.63
C LEU A 451 -18.48 10.71 20.37
N TRP A 452 -19.49 9.91 20.72
CA TRP A 452 -19.34 8.77 21.63
C TRP A 452 -19.97 7.47 21.17
N SER A 453 -20.94 7.48 20.26
CA SER A 453 -21.61 6.24 19.83
C SER A 453 -20.66 5.37 19.01
N ASP A 454 -20.90 4.06 19.03
CA ASP A 454 -20.05 3.05 18.41
C ASP A 454 -20.84 2.07 17.54
N PRO A 455 -20.35 1.68 16.34
CA PRO A 455 -20.90 0.55 15.62
C PRO A 455 -20.68 -0.74 16.40
N ASP A 456 -21.66 -1.64 16.32
CA ASP A 456 -21.60 -2.96 16.95
C ASP A 456 -22.24 -3.99 16.01
N SER A 457 -21.46 -4.99 15.60
CA SER A 457 -21.89 -6.04 14.68
C SER A 457 -22.78 -7.10 15.32
N SER A 458 -22.89 -7.10 16.65
CA SER A 458 -23.68 -8.07 17.41
C SER A 458 -25.13 -7.65 17.65
N ILE A 459 -25.52 -6.45 17.23
CA ILE A 459 -26.86 -5.88 17.45
C ILE A 459 -27.51 -5.45 16.13
N ASP A 460 -28.85 -5.50 16.15
CA ASP A 460 -29.70 -4.81 15.17
C ASP A 460 -30.32 -3.58 15.86
N GLY A 461 -30.35 -2.44 15.17
CA GLY A 461 -30.90 -1.19 15.68
C GLY A 461 -29.96 -0.47 16.65
N TRP A 462 -30.43 -0.24 17.89
CA TRP A 462 -29.74 0.58 18.89
C TRP A 462 -29.65 -0.16 20.23
N ALA A 463 -28.53 -0.04 20.92
CA ALA A 463 -28.32 -0.60 22.26
C ALA A 463 -27.58 0.38 23.17
N ASP A 464 -27.67 0.16 24.50
CA ASP A 464 -26.88 0.91 25.46
C ASP A 464 -25.38 0.60 25.28
N SER A 465 -24.53 1.63 25.35
CA SER A 465 -23.09 1.42 25.21
C SER A 465 -22.46 0.88 26.50
N ASP A 466 -21.56 -0.09 26.36
CA ASP A 466 -20.71 -0.60 27.45
C ASP A 466 -19.76 0.47 28.03
N ARG A 467 -19.59 1.60 27.34
CA ARG A 467 -18.85 2.77 27.84
C ARG A 467 -19.56 3.47 29.00
N GLY A 468 -20.86 3.24 29.17
CA GLY A 468 -21.70 3.96 30.14
C GLY A 468 -22.03 5.39 29.73
N VAL A 469 -21.84 5.73 28.45
CA VAL A 469 -22.21 7.00 27.82
C VAL A 469 -22.59 6.70 26.36
N SER A 470 -23.58 7.41 25.81
CA SER A 470 -24.09 7.19 24.45
C SER A 470 -24.66 5.77 24.23
N CYS A 471 -24.77 5.37 22.97
CA CYS A 471 -25.36 4.14 22.47
C CYS A 471 -24.43 3.42 21.48
N ASN A 472 -24.69 2.13 21.27
CA ASN A 472 -24.17 1.38 20.15
C ASN A 472 -25.23 1.31 19.03
N PHE A 473 -24.80 1.16 17.78
CA PHE A 473 -25.70 1.06 16.62
C PHE A 473 -25.33 -0.07 15.65
N GLY A 474 -26.36 -0.71 15.10
CA GLY A 474 -26.25 -1.83 14.16
C GLY A 474 -26.05 -1.39 12.70
N SER A 475 -25.84 -2.39 11.84
CA SER A 475 -25.59 -2.17 10.40
C SER A 475 -26.81 -1.65 9.64
N ASP A 476 -28.00 -1.96 10.15
CA ASP A 476 -29.30 -1.50 9.68
C ASP A 476 -29.46 0.01 9.91
N ALA A 477 -29.08 0.52 11.09
CA ALA A 477 -29.14 1.96 11.40
C ALA A 477 -28.25 2.78 10.45
N VAL A 478 -27.06 2.26 10.10
CA VAL A 478 -26.16 2.88 9.11
C VAL A 478 -26.80 2.91 7.73
N THR A 479 -27.34 1.78 7.29
CA THR A 479 -27.96 1.62 5.97
C THR A 479 -29.15 2.55 5.82
N GLU A 480 -30.07 2.54 6.80
CA GLU A 480 -31.25 3.40 6.81
C GLU A 480 -30.88 4.88 6.76
N PHE A 481 -29.92 5.30 7.58
CA PHE A 481 -29.52 6.71 7.65
C PHE A 481 -28.92 7.21 6.34
N LEU A 482 -28.02 6.43 5.73
CA LEU A 482 -27.38 6.79 4.48
C LEU A 482 -28.37 6.84 3.32
N ASP A 483 -29.25 5.83 3.20
CA ASP A 483 -30.28 5.79 2.16
C ASP A 483 -31.25 6.97 2.28
N LYS A 484 -31.66 7.30 3.51
CA LYS A 484 -32.57 8.42 3.79
C LYS A 484 -31.97 9.78 3.44
N ASN A 485 -30.65 9.92 3.53
CA ASN A 485 -29.95 11.19 3.33
C ASN A 485 -29.19 11.27 2.01
N ASP A 486 -29.34 10.28 1.12
CA ASP A 486 -28.63 10.19 -0.17
C ASP A 486 -27.10 10.27 -0.04
N LEU A 487 -26.57 9.53 0.95
CA LEU A 487 -25.14 9.45 1.26
C LEU A 487 -24.57 8.07 0.89
N ASP A 488 -23.32 8.06 0.49
CA ASP A 488 -22.63 6.84 0.06
C ASP A 488 -21.85 6.19 1.22
N LEU A 489 -21.27 7.01 2.10
CA LEU A 489 -20.34 6.56 3.14
C LEU A 489 -20.40 7.44 4.41
N ILE A 490 -20.31 6.80 5.58
CA ILE A 490 -19.88 7.45 6.83
C ILE A 490 -18.40 7.16 7.08
N CYS A 491 -17.63 8.19 7.36
CA CYS A 491 -16.23 8.10 7.75
C CYS A 491 -16.07 8.62 9.19
N ARG A 492 -15.61 7.76 10.11
CA ARG A 492 -15.52 8.08 11.53
C ARG A 492 -14.19 7.73 12.17
N GLY A 493 -13.98 8.17 13.41
CA GLY A 493 -12.83 7.79 14.24
C GLY A 493 -13.22 7.03 15.51
N HIS A 494 -12.63 7.45 16.63
CA HIS A 494 -12.96 7.07 18.01
C HIS A 494 -12.64 5.62 18.48
N GLN A 495 -12.85 4.57 17.67
CA GLN A 495 -12.50 3.19 18.03
C GLN A 495 -11.11 2.81 17.51
N VAL A 496 -10.28 2.22 18.38
CA VAL A 496 -9.00 1.62 17.98
C VAL A 496 -9.29 0.38 17.15
N VAL A 497 -8.73 0.31 15.96
CA VAL A 497 -8.87 -0.80 15.01
C VAL A 497 -7.48 -1.30 14.62
N GLU A 498 -7.33 -2.61 14.45
CA GLU A 498 -6.02 -3.28 14.37
C GLU A 498 -5.19 -2.78 13.18
N ASP A 499 -5.79 -2.69 12.00
CA ASP A 499 -5.11 -2.27 10.76
C ASP A 499 -5.14 -0.75 10.53
N GLY A 500 -5.57 0.03 11.52
CA GLY A 500 -5.73 1.48 11.41
C GLY A 500 -7.00 1.91 10.67
N TYR A 501 -7.72 1.00 10.03
CA TYR A 501 -9.08 1.22 9.53
C TYR A 501 -9.94 -0.05 9.66
N GLU A 502 -11.26 0.09 9.68
CA GLU A 502 -12.20 -1.03 9.69
C GLU A 502 -13.50 -0.64 8.97
N PHE A 503 -14.00 -1.52 8.11
CA PHE A 503 -15.29 -1.33 7.46
C PHE A 503 -16.43 -1.97 8.26
N PHE A 504 -17.57 -1.29 8.26
CA PHE A 504 -18.83 -1.75 8.84
C PHE A 504 -19.98 -1.59 7.84
N ALA A 505 -21.11 -2.27 8.11
CA ALA A 505 -22.34 -2.18 7.33
C ALA A 505 -22.13 -2.31 5.81
N LYS A 506 -21.49 -3.41 5.38
CA LYS A 506 -21.17 -3.68 3.96
C LYS A 506 -20.39 -2.53 3.29
N ARG A 507 -19.36 -2.01 4.00
CA ARG A 507 -18.48 -0.91 3.57
C ARG A 507 -19.15 0.45 3.44
N ARG A 508 -20.33 0.63 4.04
CA ARG A 508 -21.04 1.91 4.08
C ARG A 508 -20.67 2.77 5.28
N LEU A 509 -19.93 2.22 6.24
CA LEU A 509 -19.24 2.98 7.26
C LEU A 509 -17.78 2.52 7.32
N VAL A 510 -16.86 3.47 7.49
CA VAL A 510 -15.46 3.19 7.79
C VAL A 510 -15.05 3.90 9.07
N THR A 511 -14.40 3.15 9.95
CA THR A 511 -13.68 3.68 11.11
C THR A 511 -12.20 3.83 10.72
N ILE A 512 -11.62 5.00 11.00
CA ILE A 512 -10.20 5.31 10.76
C ILE A 512 -9.55 5.69 12.08
N PHE A 513 -8.38 5.12 12.32
CA PHE A 513 -7.56 5.39 13.47
C PHE A 513 -6.14 5.75 13.01
N SER A 514 -5.73 7.02 13.14
CA SER A 514 -4.45 7.48 12.59
C SER A 514 -3.27 7.42 13.58
N ALA A 515 -3.49 6.90 14.79
CA ALA A 515 -2.46 6.81 15.83
C ALA A 515 -1.95 5.35 15.98
N PRO A 516 -0.78 5.00 15.40
CA PRO A 516 -0.20 3.67 15.57
C PRO A 516 0.32 3.44 16.98
N ASN A 517 0.35 2.17 17.40
CA ASN A 517 0.78 1.75 18.74
C ASN A 517 0.09 2.57 19.85
N TYR A 518 -1.24 2.63 19.76
CA TYR A 518 -2.05 3.52 20.56
C TYR A 518 -1.74 3.32 22.05
N GLY A 519 -1.46 4.43 22.75
CA GLY A 519 -1.19 4.39 24.18
C GLY A 519 0.04 3.58 24.62
N GLY A 520 0.83 3.01 23.69
CA GLY A 520 1.93 2.10 24.00
C GLY A 520 1.49 0.71 24.49
N GLU A 521 0.21 0.38 24.38
CA GLU A 521 -0.39 -0.88 24.84
C GLU A 521 -0.97 -1.73 23.69
N PHE A 522 -1.36 -1.09 22.60
CA PHE A 522 -1.92 -1.73 21.42
C PHE A 522 -0.84 -1.88 20.35
N ASP A 523 -0.88 -2.97 19.57
CA ASP A 523 0.04 -3.16 18.43
C ASP A 523 -0.62 -2.75 17.10
N ASN A 524 -1.59 -1.82 17.17
CA ASN A 524 -2.37 -1.39 16.02
C ASN A 524 -1.53 -0.53 15.06
N ALA A 525 -1.81 -0.66 13.77
CA ALA A 525 -1.40 0.32 12.77
C ALA A 525 -2.25 1.60 12.89
N GLY A 526 -1.73 2.69 12.32
CA GLY A 526 -2.53 3.87 12.01
C GLY A 526 -2.93 3.85 10.53
N ALA A 527 -3.94 4.61 10.12
CA ALA A 527 -4.26 4.83 8.72
C ALA A 527 -4.62 6.29 8.38
N LEU A 528 -4.42 6.64 7.12
CA LEU A 528 -4.97 7.83 6.46
C LEU A 528 -5.91 7.37 5.35
N LEU A 529 -7.11 7.97 5.27
CA LEU A 529 -8.00 7.81 4.13
C LEU A 529 -7.75 8.95 3.13
N SER A 530 -7.40 8.57 1.90
CA SER A 530 -7.35 9.46 0.74
C SER A 530 -8.66 9.33 -0.03
N VAL A 531 -9.26 10.48 -0.36
CA VAL A 531 -10.47 10.57 -1.18
C VAL A 531 -10.13 11.43 -2.39
N ASP A 532 -10.26 10.85 -3.59
CA ASP A 532 -9.99 11.57 -4.83
C ASP A 532 -11.21 12.37 -5.33
N GLU A 533 -11.05 13.06 -6.47
CA GLU A 533 -12.10 13.86 -7.10
C GLU A 533 -13.31 13.05 -7.60
N SER A 534 -13.16 11.72 -7.74
CA SER A 534 -14.23 10.79 -8.10
C SER A 534 -14.86 10.10 -6.89
N LEU A 535 -14.50 10.54 -5.67
CA LEU A 535 -14.90 9.97 -4.38
C LEU A 535 -14.41 8.54 -4.13
N VAL A 536 -13.41 8.09 -4.89
CA VAL A 536 -12.77 6.81 -4.62
C VAL A 536 -11.90 6.94 -3.37
N CYS A 537 -12.09 5.99 -2.46
CA CYS A 537 -11.43 5.92 -1.17
C CYS A 537 -10.25 4.93 -1.22
N SER A 538 -9.05 5.37 -0.85
CA SER A 538 -7.86 4.53 -0.66
C SER A 538 -7.22 4.79 0.71
N PHE A 539 -6.46 3.83 1.23
CA PHE A 539 -5.86 3.92 2.57
C PHE A 539 -4.35 3.87 2.51
N GLU A 540 -3.69 4.73 3.27
CA GLU A 540 -2.27 4.63 3.56
C GLU A 540 -2.04 4.18 5.00
N ILE A 541 -1.30 3.07 5.18
CA ILE A 541 -1.10 2.44 6.48
C ILE A 541 0.18 2.92 7.15
N LEU A 542 0.02 3.50 8.33
CA LEU A 542 1.07 3.98 9.22
C LEU A 542 1.46 2.87 10.20
N LYS A 543 2.40 2.00 9.82
CA LYS A 543 2.89 0.94 10.74
C LYS A 543 3.53 1.52 12.02
N PRO A 544 3.45 0.84 13.17
CA PRO A 544 4.20 1.21 14.37
C PRO A 544 5.70 1.34 14.11
N ILE A 545 6.34 2.35 14.70
CA ILE A 545 7.80 2.43 14.71
C ILE A 545 8.31 1.52 15.81
N ASP A 546 9.21 0.60 15.48
CA ASP A 546 9.82 -0.32 16.42
C ASP A 546 10.73 0.45 17.40
N ARG A 547 10.15 0.90 18.50
CA ARG A 547 10.82 1.65 19.56
C ARG A 547 11.34 0.62 20.56
N GLY A 548 12.56 0.11 20.31
CA GLY A 548 13.23 -0.86 21.18
C GLY A 548 12.92 -0.67 22.67
N SER A 549 12.44 -1.77 23.28
CA SER A 549 12.03 -1.93 24.69
C SER A 549 12.13 -0.67 25.57
N SER A 550 11.04 0.09 25.64
CA SER A 550 10.85 1.10 26.69
C SER A 550 9.54 0.85 27.44
N SER A 551 9.62 0.99 28.76
CA SER A 551 8.65 0.62 29.80
C SER A 551 7.17 0.80 29.43
N LYS A 552 6.39 -0.29 29.58
CA LYS A 552 4.92 -0.29 29.55
C LYS A 552 4.37 0.75 30.55
N MET A 553 3.64 1.74 30.06
CA MET A 553 2.77 2.58 30.90
C MET A 553 1.48 1.81 31.16
N ASN A 554 1.01 1.78 32.40
CA ASN A 554 -0.33 1.27 32.72
C ASN A 554 -1.35 2.37 32.44
N LEU A 555 -2.13 2.26 31.37
CA LEU A 555 -3.32 3.07 31.15
C LEU A 555 -4.41 2.65 32.13
N LYS A 556 -5.03 3.64 32.80
CA LYS A 556 -6.20 3.38 33.65
C LYS A 556 -7.40 3.08 32.75
N LYS A 557 -8.09 1.96 33.03
CA LYS A 557 -9.39 1.64 32.43
C LYS A 557 -10.37 2.82 32.62
N PRO A 558 -11.32 3.02 31.68
CA PRO A 558 -12.34 4.06 31.82
C PRO A 558 -13.05 3.94 33.18
N PRO A 559 -13.29 5.06 33.89
CA PRO A 559 -14.14 5.01 35.07
C PRO A 559 -15.55 4.65 34.62
N LYS A 560 -16.16 3.65 35.26
CA LYS A 560 -17.61 3.48 35.19
C LYS A 560 -18.21 4.78 35.75
N LEU A 561 -18.83 5.58 34.90
CA LEU A 561 -19.68 6.68 35.36
C LEU A 561 -20.79 6.05 36.21
N GLY A 562 -20.67 6.18 37.52
CA GLY A 562 -21.67 5.66 38.45
C GLY A 562 -23.00 6.37 38.23
N LYS A 563 -24.09 5.60 38.26
CA LYS A 563 -25.44 6.15 38.42
C LYS A 563 -25.45 7.01 39.69
N VAL A 564 -25.80 8.28 39.57
CA VAL A 564 -26.22 9.12 40.71
C VAL A 564 -27.61 8.67 41.15
#